data_AF-A0ABC8R1I5-F1
#
_entry.id   AF-A0ABC8R1I5-F1
#
_cell.length_a   1.000
_cell.length_b   1.000
_cell.length_c   1.000
_cell.angle_alpha   90.00
_cell.angle_beta   90.00
_cell.angle_gamma   90.00
#
_symmetry.space_group_name_H-M   'P 1'
#
loop_
_entity.id
_entity.type
_entity.pdbx_description
1 polymer ?
#
loop_
_entity_poly.entity_id
_entity_poly.type
_entity_poly.pdbx_seq_one_letter_code
_entity_poly.pdbx_strand_id
1 'polypeptide(L)'
;MTSSIFSSASNLILHASLSLSLTLILRFLKIPTLLLHGLNTYIHPDDVNPTSNSQQGVRAAIRRPGMLDSELKPRKKSKEKFEFDESKAQIFRLKLNDSHLQSRLYCNEFSRTFYVIIVAASCLLLQNFLPVSKDSGVLANGSIVPILLGSAGVGKISILIARVSLERSASRRSEKELSFILGVLGFLLGLTIVFQIAPYWLLDFGFGSLDGLGKFSVAVFMGCIAGFLYMPASRNARAFWLGTDQIRCNLSIISCGWIARMLLYANYLFTVFTSLLWINPFADILVNKNIDGRKGSQFNGTVIDAEKLVGNMGLSRSDLDKFRLWCLLVSGILQIVTLRPNVQMFLNEAMLCWYQRLHASKFPDLDYSRAKVFLHNHYLCLVVLQFFAPPALVLLFLGLSQIADNFGLVKEVALFVAWWVVLVWAMFTSTILALYRRGILYLS
;
A
#
# COMPACT_ATOMS: atom_id res chain seq x y z
N MET A 1 1.52 5.64 46.17
CA MET A 1 0.49 4.72 45.64
C MET A 1 -0.73 5.46 45.09
N THR A 2 -1.24 6.49 45.78
CA THR A 2 -2.36 7.33 45.29
C THR A 2 -2.00 8.22 44.09
N SER A 3 -0.78 8.77 44.05
CA SER A 3 -0.29 9.61 42.94
C SER A 3 -0.09 8.84 41.62
N SER A 4 0.38 7.59 41.67
CA SER A 4 0.57 6.74 40.50
C SER A 4 -0.75 6.25 39.90
N ILE A 5 -1.75 5.96 40.74
CA ILE A 5 -3.10 5.58 40.29
C ILE A 5 -3.80 6.78 39.63
N PHE A 6 -3.64 7.98 40.19
CA PHE A 6 -4.20 9.21 39.61
C PHE A 6 -3.56 9.56 38.25
N SER A 7 -2.23 9.42 38.14
CA SER A 7 -1.52 9.60 36.87
C SER A 7 -1.92 8.56 35.82
N SER A 8 -2.07 7.29 36.22
CA SER A 8 -2.54 6.21 35.34
C SER A 8 -3.95 6.46 34.82
N ALA A 9 -4.88 6.83 35.72
CA ALA A 9 -6.25 7.16 35.36
C ALA A 9 -6.32 8.37 34.43
N SER A 10 -5.50 9.41 34.67
CA SER A 10 -5.41 10.58 33.80
C SER A 10 -4.93 10.22 32.39
N ASN A 11 -3.90 9.39 32.27
CA ASN A 11 -3.38 8.94 30.97
C ASN A 11 -4.43 8.13 30.19
N LEU A 12 -5.18 7.26 30.88
CA LEU A 12 -6.27 6.48 30.27
C LEU A 12 -7.42 7.37 29.80
N ILE A 13 -7.81 8.37 30.60
CA ILE A 13 -8.84 9.34 30.24
C ILE A 13 -8.40 10.16 29.02
N LEU A 14 -7.13 10.56 28.94
CA LEU A 14 -6.58 11.28 27.78
C LEU A 14 -6.62 10.43 26.51
N HIS A 15 -6.21 9.16 26.56
CA HIS A 15 -6.30 8.25 25.42
C HIS A 15 -7.74 8.02 24.98
N ALA A 16 -8.66 7.81 25.93
CA ALA A 16 -10.09 7.64 25.64
C ALA A 16 -10.71 8.91 25.02
N SER A 17 -10.44 10.07 25.61
CA SER A 17 -10.91 11.37 25.12
C SER A 17 -10.37 11.70 23.72
N LEU A 18 -9.08 11.45 23.48
CA LEU A 18 -8.47 11.61 22.16
C LEU A 18 -9.12 10.67 21.14
N SER A 19 -9.27 9.39 21.47
CA SER A 19 -9.85 8.41 20.54
C SER A 19 -11.30 8.74 20.17
N LEU A 20 -12.10 9.19 21.15
CA LEU A 20 -13.50 9.57 20.95
C LEU A 20 -13.62 10.86 20.14
N SER A 21 -12.90 11.90 20.53
CA SER A 21 -12.92 13.20 19.85
C SER A 21 -12.45 13.07 18.41
N LEU A 22 -11.35 12.35 18.17
CA LEU A 22 -10.82 12.13 16.83
C LEU A 22 -11.79 11.31 15.97
N THR A 23 -12.39 10.24 16.51
CA THR A 23 -13.39 9.46 15.78
C THR A 23 -14.59 10.32 15.38
N LEU A 24 -15.07 11.19 16.29
CA LEU A 24 -16.17 12.10 16.03
C LEU A 24 -15.81 13.13 14.95
N ILE A 25 -14.64 13.77 15.05
CA ILE A 25 -14.15 14.76 14.08
C ILE A 25 -13.99 14.11 12.69
N LEU A 26 -13.33 12.95 12.62
CA LEU A 26 -13.10 12.24 11.36
C LEU A 26 -14.40 11.78 10.70
N ARG A 27 -15.41 11.40 11.50
CA ARG A 27 -16.73 10.99 11.02
C ARG A 27 -17.56 12.19 10.58
N PHE A 28 -17.52 13.29 11.31
CA PHE A 28 -18.27 14.51 11.00
C PHE A 28 -17.75 15.17 9.72
N LEU A 29 -16.44 15.31 9.59
CA LEU A 29 -15.79 15.91 8.42
C LEU A 29 -15.74 14.97 7.20
N LYS A 30 -16.14 13.70 7.36
CA LYS A 30 -16.06 12.65 6.32
C LYS A 30 -14.70 12.64 5.60
N ILE A 31 -13.62 12.78 6.35
CA ILE A 31 -12.25 12.89 5.79
C ILE A 31 -11.87 11.75 4.83
N PRO A 32 -12.25 10.47 5.06
CA PRO A 32 -11.99 9.41 4.08
C PRO A 32 -12.61 9.68 2.71
N THR A 33 -13.84 10.19 2.65
CA THR A 33 -14.50 10.49 1.38
C THR A 33 -13.91 11.75 0.74
N LEU A 34 -13.48 12.72 1.54
CA LEU A 34 -12.80 13.93 1.07
C LEU A 34 -11.48 13.60 0.35
N LEU A 35 -10.74 12.59 0.81
CA LEU A 35 -9.51 12.12 0.15
C LEU A 35 -9.75 11.60 -1.28
N LEU A 36 -10.93 11.01 -1.52
CA LEU A 36 -11.35 10.47 -2.83
C LEU A 36 -12.23 11.45 -3.62
N HIS A 37 -12.61 12.58 -3.03
CA HIS A 37 -13.50 13.55 -3.63
C HIS A 37 -12.85 14.23 -4.84
N GLY A 38 -13.64 14.42 -5.89
CA GLY A 38 -13.19 15.08 -7.12
C GLY A 38 -12.24 14.26 -8.00
N LEU A 39 -12.05 12.97 -7.71
CA LEU A 39 -11.40 12.03 -8.62
C LEU A 39 -12.24 11.89 -9.91
N ASN A 40 -11.57 11.75 -11.04
CA ASN A 40 -12.22 11.64 -12.34
C ASN A 40 -12.44 10.17 -12.68
N THR A 41 -13.71 9.79 -12.79
CA THR A 41 -14.15 8.49 -13.28
C THR A 41 -14.70 8.60 -14.69
N TYR A 42 -14.77 7.46 -15.35
CA TYR A 42 -15.24 7.37 -16.73
C TYR A 42 -16.50 6.51 -16.78
N ILE A 43 -17.48 6.94 -17.55
CA ILE A 43 -18.71 6.19 -17.81
C ILE A 43 -18.93 6.15 -19.32
N HIS A 44 -19.21 4.97 -19.82
CA HIS A 44 -19.70 4.78 -21.17
C HIS A 44 -21.22 4.98 -21.15
N PRO A 45 -21.82 5.78 -22.06
CA PRO A 45 -23.27 5.78 -22.19
C PRO A 45 -23.73 4.35 -22.49
N ASP A 46 -24.70 3.85 -21.72
CA ASP A 46 -25.48 2.71 -22.17
C ASP A 46 -26.20 3.11 -23.47
N ASP A 47 -26.50 2.16 -24.34
CA ASP A 47 -27.08 2.38 -25.66
C ASP A 47 -28.40 3.19 -25.57
N VAL A 48 -28.29 4.52 -25.50
CA VAL A 48 -29.41 5.45 -25.67
C VAL A 48 -29.60 5.56 -27.16
N ASN A 49 -30.13 4.50 -27.78
CA ASN A 49 -30.66 4.59 -29.13
C ASN A 49 -31.93 5.43 -29.03
N PRO A 50 -31.97 6.69 -29.54
CA PRO A 50 -33.19 7.47 -29.57
C PRO A 50 -34.09 7.08 -30.76
N THR A 51 -33.68 6.10 -31.57
CA THR A 51 -34.33 5.75 -32.85
C THR A 51 -35.07 4.41 -32.84
N SER A 52 -35.12 3.69 -31.72
CA SER A 52 -36.10 2.60 -31.57
C SER A 52 -37.37 3.15 -30.92
N ASN A 53 -38.29 3.60 -31.76
CA ASN A 53 -39.70 3.84 -31.43
C ASN A 53 -40.40 2.54 -31.02
N SER A 54 -39.97 1.92 -29.93
CA SER A 54 -40.69 0.86 -29.27
C SER A 54 -40.43 0.94 -27.78
N GLN A 55 -41.38 1.56 -27.11
CA GLN A 55 -41.61 1.47 -25.67
C GLN A 55 -41.36 0.03 -25.19
N GLN A 56 -40.39 -0.17 -24.28
CA GLN A 56 -40.54 -0.96 -23.05
C GLN A 56 -39.18 -1.20 -22.38
N GLY A 57 -39.05 -0.61 -21.18
CA GLY A 57 -38.54 -1.32 -20.01
C GLY A 57 -37.05 -1.69 -19.97
N VAL A 58 -36.33 -0.94 -19.13
CA VAL A 58 -35.14 -1.39 -18.39
C VAL A 58 -35.14 -2.91 -18.17
N ARG A 59 -34.22 -3.64 -18.81
CA ARG A 59 -33.95 -5.03 -18.46
C ARG A 59 -32.49 -5.20 -18.08
N ALA A 60 -32.26 -5.14 -16.77
CA ALA A 60 -31.02 -5.51 -16.12
C ALA A 60 -30.61 -6.93 -16.53
N ALA A 61 -29.39 -7.07 -17.03
CA ALA A 61 -28.76 -8.36 -17.32
C ALA A 61 -28.27 -9.02 -16.02
N ILE A 62 -29.20 -9.49 -15.19
CA ILE A 62 -28.93 -10.48 -14.14
C ILE A 62 -29.89 -11.64 -14.37
N ARG A 63 -29.45 -12.63 -15.16
CA ARG A 63 -30.18 -13.90 -15.31
C ARG A 63 -29.92 -14.77 -14.08
N ARG A 64 -30.97 -15.08 -13.32
CA ARG A 64 -30.98 -16.20 -12.35
C ARG A 64 -30.98 -17.53 -13.11
N PRO A 65 -30.33 -18.59 -12.61
CA PRO A 65 -30.37 -19.91 -13.24
C PRO A 65 -31.70 -20.59 -12.92
N GLY A 66 -32.42 -21.04 -13.96
CA GLY A 66 -33.63 -21.85 -13.81
C GLY A 66 -34.84 -21.27 -14.54
N MET A 67 -34.85 -21.36 -15.86
CA MET A 67 -36.07 -21.55 -16.65
C MET A 67 -35.65 -22.06 -18.02
N LEU A 68 -35.82 -23.37 -18.23
CA LEU A 68 -35.82 -23.99 -19.54
C LEU A 68 -37.05 -23.48 -20.31
N ASP A 69 -36.92 -23.47 -21.64
CA ASP A 69 -37.94 -23.16 -22.65
C ASP A 69 -37.96 -21.72 -23.19
N SER A 70 -37.08 -21.50 -24.18
CA SER A 70 -37.40 -20.68 -25.34
C SER A 70 -36.55 -21.15 -26.52
N GLU A 71 -37.23 -21.68 -27.53
CA GLU A 71 -36.70 -22.24 -28.78
C GLU A 71 -35.59 -21.37 -29.41
N LEU A 72 -34.47 -22.01 -29.70
CA LEU A 72 -33.36 -21.46 -30.49
C LEU A 72 -33.81 -21.23 -31.94
N LYS A 73 -34.40 -20.07 -32.23
CA LYS A 73 -34.43 -19.55 -33.61
C LYS A 73 -32.99 -19.22 -34.03
N PRO A 74 -32.45 -19.85 -35.10
CA PRO A 74 -31.13 -19.51 -35.58
C PRO A 74 -31.15 -18.07 -36.10
N ARG A 75 -30.47 -17.17 -35.38
CA ARG A 75 -30.25 -15.78 -35.79
C ARG A 75 -29.48 -15.79 -37.10
N LYS A 76 -30.18 -15.58 -38.22
CA LYS A 76 -29.58 -15.32 -39.53
C LYS A 76 -28.59 -14.17 -39.34
N LYS A 77 -27.29 -14.47 -39.42
CA LYS A 77 -26.25 -13.43 -39.53
C LYS A 77 -26.45 -12.75 -40.88
N SER A 78 -27.21 -11.66 -40.91
CA SER A 78 -27.11 -10.69 -41.98
C SER A 78 -25.64 -10.30 -42.09
N LYS A 79 -25.05 -10.42 -43.29
CA LYS A 79 -23.82 -9.72 -43.65
C LYS A 79 -24.15 -8.22 -43.71
N GLU A 80 -24.50 -7.62 -42.59
CA GLU A 80 -24.44 -6.17 -42.46
C GLU A 80 -22.97 -5.80 -42.46
N LYS A 81 -22.58 -4.94 -43.40
CA LYS A 81 -21.33 -4.18 -43.32
C LYS A 81 -21.38 -3.49 -41.95
N PHE A 82 -20.57 -3.95 -41.01
CA PHE A 82 -20.49 -3.34 -39.70
C PHE A 82 -19.87 -1.95 -39.87
N GLU A 83 -20.71 -0.93 -39.90
CA GLU A 83 -20.30 0.46 -39.92
C GLU A 83 -20.15 0.90 -38.47
N PHE A 84 -18.95 1.39 -38.13
CA PHE A 84 -18.62 1.79 -36.78
C PHE A 84 -19.36 3.08 -36.45
N ASP A 85 -20.23 3.03 -35.44
CA ASP A 85 -20.99 4.18 -34.97
C ASP A 85 -20.13 5.00 -33.98
N GLU A 86 -19.58 6.12 -34.44
CA GLU A 86 -18.77 7.04 -33.63
C GLU A 86 -19.55 7.61 -32.43
N SER A 87 -20.88 7.66 -32.49
CA SER A 87 -21.70 8.14 -31.37
C SER A 87 -21.66 7.18 -30.17
N LYS A 88 -21.41 5.88 -30.43
CA LYS A 88 -21.20 4.86 -29.39
C LYS A 88 -19.78 4.88 -28.82
N ALA A 89 -18.87 5.66 -29.41
CA ALA A 89 -17.48 5.80 -28.98
C ALA A 89 -17.26 7.01 -28.05
N GLN A 90 -18.29 7.48 -27.34
CA GLN A 90 -18.16 8.59 -26.41
C GLN A 90 -17.91 8.08 -24.99
N ILE A 91 -16.98 8.73 -24.28
CA ILE A 91 -16.70 8.44 -22.86
C ILE A 91 -16.91 9.71 -22.03
N PHE A 92 -17.79 9.65 -21.04
CA PHE A 92 -18.07 10.76 -20.16
C PHE A 92 -17.11 10.75 -18.97
N ARG A 93 -16.48 11.89 -18.71
CA ARG A 93 -15.67 12.12 -17.52
C ARG A 93 -16.54 12.71 -16.42
N LEU A 94 -16.68 11.99 -15.32
CA LEU A 94 -17.48 12.39 -14.17
C LEU A 94 -16.58 12.56 -12.95
N LYS A 95 -16.75 13.69 -12.25
CA LYS A 95 -16.12 13.89 -10.94
C LYS A 95 -16.90 13.09 -9.89
N LEU A 96 -16.18 12.30 -9.11
CA LEU A 96 -16.75 11.52 -8.02
C LEU A 96 -17.30 12.46 -6.94
N ASN A 97 -18.61 12.41 -6.76
CA ASN A 97 -19.33 13.01 -5.64
C ASN A 97 -19.50 11.99 -4.50
N ASP A 98 -19.81 12.49 -3.31
CA ASP A 98 -19.95 11.69 -2.10
C ASP A 98 -21.00 10.58 -2.23
N SER A 99 -22.12 10.85 -2.91
CA SER A 99 -23.17 9.86 -3.18
C SER A 99 -22.68 8.73 -4.09
N HIS A 100 -21.84 9.04 -5.08
CA HIS A 100 -21.26 8.03 -5.96
C HIS A 100 -20.27 7.14 -5.20
N LEU A 101 -19.47 7.70 -4.30
CA LEU A 101 -18.51 6.93 -3.48
C LEU A 101 -19.22 5.96 -2.53
N GLN A 102 -20.29 6.40 -1.87
CA GLN A 102 -21.07 5.56 -0.95
C GLN A 102 -21.69 4.32 -1.64
N SER A 103 -21.99 4.41 -2.93
CA SER A 103 -22.53 3.29 -3.71
C SER A 103 -21.50 2.22 -4.06
N ARG A 104 -20.20 2.46 -3.82
CA ARG A 104 -19.11 1.56 -4.21
C ARG A 104 -18.86 0.46 -3.17
N LEU A 105 -18.51 -0.72 -3.69
CA LEU A 105 -18.13 -1.86 -2.88
C LEU A 105 -16.90 -1.50 -2.03
N TYR A 106 -16.85 -1.93 -0.77
CA TYR A 106 -15.79 -1.63 0.20
C TYR A 106 -15.65 -0.17 0.68
N CYS A 107 -16.54 0.76 0.31
CA CYS A 107 -16.46 2.15 0.80
C CYS A 107 -16.55 2.23 2.34
N ASN A 108 -17.43 1.44 2.96
CA ASN A 108 -17.55 1.38 4.42
C ASN A 108 -16.31 0.75 5.09
N GLU A 109 -15.72 -0.26 4.46
CA GLU A 109 -14.51 -0.92 4.96
C GLU A 109 -13.30 0.01 4.89
N PHE A 110 -13.18 0.79 3.81
CA PHE A 110 -12.19 1.85 3.68
C PHE A 110 -12.31 2.89 4.79
N SER A 111 -13.49 3.48 4.98
CA SER A 111 -13.71 4.49 6.03
C SER A 111 -13.40 3.94 7.42
N ARG A 112 -13.89 2.73 7.75
CA ARG A 112 -13.61 2.09 9.04
C ARG A 112 -12.12 1.85 9.27
N THR A 113 -11.42 1.38 8.25
CA THR A 113 -9.98 1.10 8.33
C THR A 113 -9.19 2.39 8.53
N PHE A 114 -9.53 3.44 7.77
CA PHE A 114 -8.95 4.77 7.90
C PHE A 114 -9.11 5.34 9.32
N TYR A 115 -10.32 5.22 9.91
CA TYR A 115 -10.55 5.65 11.30
C TYR A 115 -9.69 4.87 12.29
N VAL A 116 -9.65 3.54 12.18
CA VAL A 116 -8.84 2.69 13.09
C VAL A 116 -7.36 3.09 13.04
N ILE A 117 -6.82 3.34 11.85
CA ILE A 117 -5.40 3.70 11.68
C ILE A 117 -5.09 5.07 12.25
N ILE A 118 -5.90 6.09 11.94
CA ILE A 118 -5.63 7.44 12.45
C ILE A 118 -5.77 7.48 13.97
N VAL A 119 -6.80 6.82 14.52
CA VAL A 119 -6.99 6.73 15.97
C VAL A 119 -5.84 5.98 16.62
N ALA A 120 -5.46 4.80 16.10
CA ALA A 120 -4.32 4.05 16.62
C ALA A 120 -3.01 4.84 16.53
N ALA A 121 -2.69 5.44 15.38
CA ALA A 121 -1.49 6.24 15.20
C ALA A 121 -1.47 7.46 16.13
N SER A 122 -2.60 8.13 16.33
CA SER A 122 -2.70 9.27 17.24
C SER A 122 -2.50 8.88 18.71
N CYS A 123 -3.03 7.73 19.14
CA CYS A 123 -2.80 7.21 20.49
C CYS A 123 -1.34 6.79 20.69
N LEU A 124 -0.70 6.19 19.67
CA LEU A 124 0.72 5.84 19.71
C LEU A 124 1.58 7.11 19.80
N LEU A 125 1.26 8.15 19.01
CA LEU A 125 1.96 9.43 19.07
C LEU A 125 1.76 10.13 20.42
N LEU A 126 0.55 10.12 20.99
CA LEU A 126 0.28 10.72 22.29
C LEU A 126 1.14 10.08 23.39
N GLN A 127 1.38 8.78 23.32
CA GLN A 127 2.22 8.07 24.29
C GLN A 127 3.66 8.58 24.32
N ASN A 128 4.19 9.06 23.19
CA ASN A 128 5.54 9.63 23.13
C ASN A 128 5.66 10.97 23.88
N PHE A 129 4.54 11.68 24.07
CA PHE A 129 4.51 12.97 24.78
C PHE A 129 4.10 12.83 26.25
N LEU A 130 3.62 11.66 26.68
CA LEU A 130 3.19 11.42 28.06
C LEU A 130 4.39 11.07 28.95
N PRO A 131 4.47 11.61 30.18
CA PRO A 131 5.53 11.27 31.11
C PRO A 131 5.37 9.82 31.58
N VAL A 132 6.34 8.97 31.22
CA VAL A 132 6.40 7.56 31.65
C VAL A 132 7.32 7.44 32.86
N SER A 133 6.78 6.91 33.97
CA SER A 133 7.58 6.59 35.16
C SER A 133 8.25 5.23 34.98
N LYS A 134 9.59 5.18 35.09
CA LYS A 134 10.37 3.94 34.86
C LYS A 134 10.08 2.83 35.88
N ASP A 135 9.57 3.18 37.05
CA ASP A 135 9.38 2.26 38.18
C ASP A 135 7.95 1.68 38.29
N SER A 136 7.02 2.10 37.44
CA SER A 136 5.64 1.61 37.49
C SER A 136 5.34 0.67 36.31
N GLY A 137 4.67 -0.45 36.59
CA GLY A 137 4.36 -1.46 35.58
C GLY A 137 3.55 -0.91 34.40
N VAL A 138 3.45 -1.71 33.32
CA VAL A 138 2.78 -1.34 32.05
C VAL A 138 1.34 -0.84 32.27
N LEU A 139 0.63 -1.39 33.26
CA LEU A 139 -0.72 -0.96 33.65
C LEU A 139 -0.73 0.43 34.31
N ALA A 140 0.24 0.71 35.17
CA ALA A 140 0.36 1.99 35.88
C ALA A 140 0.77 3.14 34.94
N ASN A 141 1.57 2.85 33.91
CA ASN A 141 1.96 3.85 32.90
C ASN A 141 0.88 4.12 31.83
N GLY A 142 -0.22 3.35 31.79
CA GLY A 142 -1.31 3.53 30.82
C GLY A 142 -0.94 3.15 29.37
N SER A 143 0.24 2.57 29.14
CA SER A 143 0.75 2.19 27.81
C SER A 143 0.07 0.96 27.21
N ILE A 144 -0.73 0.22 27.99
CA ILE A 144 -1.51 -0.93 27.52
C ILE A 144 -2.51 -0.53 26.43
N VAL A 145 -3.16 0.64 26.55
CA VAL A 145 -4.21 1.06 25.62
C VAL A 145 -3.65 1.30 24.21
N PRO A 146 -2.58 2.09 24.01
CA PRO A 146 -1.94 2.24 22.70
C PRO A 146 -1.40 0.93 22.12
N ILE A 147 -0.84 0.05 22.95
CA ILE A 147 -0.31 -1.25 22.49
C ILE A 147 -1.44 -2.17 22.02
N LEU A 148 -2.53 -2.28 22.80
CA LEU A 148 -3.69 -3.10 22.44
C LEU A 148 -4.37 -2.55 21.17
N LEU A 149 -4.52 -1.23 21.08
CA LEU A 149 -5.13 -0.59 19.93
C LEU A 149 -4.25 -0.72 18.67
N GLY A 150 -2.94 -0.54 18.81
CA GLY A 150 -1.97 -0.72 17.73
C GLY A 150 -1.93 -2.16 17.23
N SER A 151 -1.83 -3.14 18.13
CA SER A 151 -1.86 -4.57 17.78
C SER A 151 -3.19 -5.00 17.17
N ALA A 152 -4.34 -4.54 17.69
CA ALA A 152 -5.64 -4.76 17.09
C ALA A 152 -5.73 -4.11 15.69
N GLY A 153 -5.16 -2.93 15.51
CA GLY A 153 -5.04 -2.25 14.22
C GLY A 153 -4.25 -3.07 13.20
N VAL A 154 -3.05 -3.55 13.58
CA VAL A 154 -2.21 -4.44 12.77
C VAL A 154 -2.97 -5.72 12.39
N GLY A 155 -3.64 -6.36 13.35
CA GLY A 155 -4.43 -7.56 13.09
C GLY A 155 -5.56 -7.31 12.08
N LYS A 156 -6.30 -6.21 12.25
CA LYS A 156 -7.38 -5.84 11.31
C LYS A 156 -6.85 -5.55 9.90
N ILE A 157 -5.75 -4.83 9.77
CA ILE A 157 -5.18 -4.50 8.46
C ILE A 157 -4.62 -5.77 7.80
N SER A 158 -3.99 -6.66 8.56
CA SER A 158 -3.47 -7.93 8.04
C SER A 158 -4.60 -8.81 7.50
N ILE A 159 -5.72 -8.94 8.23
CA ILE A 159 -6.91 -9.66 7.77
C ILE A 159 -7.51 -8.98 6.53
N LEU A 160 -7.55 -7.65 6.51
CA LEU A 160 -8.07 -6.90 5.37
C LEU A 160 -7.22 -7.10 4.11
N ILE A 161 -5.89 -7.04 4.24
CA ILE A 161 -4.96 -7.32 3.15
C ILE A 161 -5.16 -8.75 2.64
N ALA A 162 -5.24 -9.74 3.54
CA ALA A 162 -5.47 -11.13 3.16
C ALA A 162 -6.81 -11.28 2.40
N ARG A 163 -7.89 -10.69 2.91
CA ARG A 163 -9.21 -10.75 2.28
C ARG A 163 -9.20 -10.10 0.89
N VAL A 164 -8.63 -8.90 0.79
CA VAL A 164 -8.56 -8.13 -0.45
C VAL A 164 -7.65 -8.79 -1.50
N SER A 165 -6.58 -9.47 -1.07
CA SER A 165 -5.70 -10.21 -1.97
C SER A 165 -6.29 -11.57 -2.41
N LEU A 166 -7.13 -12.20 -1.59
CA LEU A 166 -7.80 -13.45 -1.95
C LEU A 166 -9.04 -13.25 -2.85
N GLU A 167 -9.58 -12.04 -2.92
CA GLU A 167 -10.77 -11.69 -3.69
C GLU A 167 -10.72 -12.25 -5.12
N ARG A 168 -11.71 -13.09 -5.50
CA ARG A 168 -11.66 -13.88 -6.74
C ARG A 168 -11.80 -13.04 -7.99
N SER A 169 -12.60 -11.99 -7.91
CA SER A 169 -13.02 -11.18 -9.06
C SER A 169 -12.02 -10.09 -9.45
N ALA A 170 -11.05 -9.79 -8.59
CA ALA A 170 -10.18 -8.64 -8.76
C ALA A 170 -8.85 -8.97 -9.45
N SER A 171 -8.36 -10.21 -9.37
CA SER A 171 -7.01 -10.58 -9.84
C SER A 171 -7.02 -11.76 -10.81
N ARG A 172 -6.10 -11.73 -11.77
CA ARG A 172 -5.92 -12.82 -12.74
C ARG A 172 -5.40 -14.08 -12.03
N ARG A 173 -5.74 -15.26 -12.55
CA ARG A 173 -5.29 -16.54 -11.97
C ARG A 173 -3.76 -16.64 -11.90
N SER A 174 -3.05 -16.17 -12.93
CA SER A 174 -1.58 -16.14 -12.95
C SER A 174 -0.96 -15.22 -11.90
N GLU A 175 -1.58 -14.06 -11.62
CA GLU A 175 -1.14 -13.17 -10.54
C GLU A 175 -1.29 -13.83 -9.16
N LYS A 176 -2.30 -14.69 -8.98
CA LYS A 176 -2.50 -15.48 -7.75
C LYS A 176 -1.44 -16.56 -7.57
N GLU A 177 -1.12 -17.28 -8.64
CA GLU A 177 -0.07 -18.30 -8.62
C GLU A 177 1.30 -17.67 -8.31
N LEU A 178 1.61 -16.52 -8.93
CA LEU A 178 2.83 -15.76 -8.61
C LEU A 178 2.85 -15.23 -7.18
N SER A 179 1.72 -14.71 -6.69
CA SER A 179 1.58 -14.27 -5.29
C SER A 179 1.86 -15.43 -4.32
N PHE A 180 1.38 -16.64 -4.61
CA PHE A 180 1.66 -17.82 -3.79
C PHE A 180 3.15 -18.21 -3.80
N ILE A 181 3.76 -18.28 -4.99
CA ILE A 181 5.19 -18.61 -5.14
C ILE A 181 6.06 -17.58 -4.41
N LEU A 182 5.77 -16.29 -4.55
CA LEU A 182 6.49 -15.22 -3.88
C LEU A 182 6.27 -15.24 -2.36
N GLY A 183 5.10 -15.68 -1.89
CA GLY A 183 4.85 -15.91 -0.47
C GLY A 183 5.72 -17.03 0.10
N VAL A 184 5.84 -18.16 -0.61
CA VAL A 184 6.73 -19.27 -0.23
C VAL A 184 8.19 -18.83 -0.24
N LEU A 185 8.62 -18.08 -1.28
CA LEU A 185 9.97 -17.55 -1.33
C LEU A 185 10.25 -16.55 -0.19
N GLY A 186 9.27 -15.68 0.12
CA GLY A 186 9.35 -14.76 1.25
C GLY A 186 9.43 -15.47 2.60
N PHE A 187 8.75 -16.61 2.76
CA PHE A 187 8.87 -17.47 3.94
C PHE A 187 10.26 -18.09 4.07
N LEU A 188 10.81 -18.64 2.98
CA LEU A 188 12.15 -19.23 2.97
C LEU A 188 13.23 -18.17 3.26
N LEU A 189 13.11 -16.98 2.67
CA LEU A 189 13.98 -15.84 2.98
C LEU A 189 13.81 -15.37 4.43
N GLY A 190 12.59 -15.37 4.96
CA GLY A 190 12.33 -15.07 6.36
C GLY A 190 13.01 -16.05 7.30
N LEU A 191 12.95 -17.36 7.01
CA LEU A 191 13.66 -18.38 7.79
C LEU A 191 15.18 -18.15 7.78
N THR A 192 15.78 -17.88 6.63
CA THR A 192 17.24 -17.67 6.56
C THR A 192 17.70 -16.44 7.32
N ILE A 193 16.90 -15.36 7.29
CA ILE A 193 17.18 -14.11 8.03
C ILE A 193 16.99 -14.31 9.54
N VAL A 194 15.84 -14.86 9.96
CA VAL A 194 15.48 -14.92 11.39
C VAL A 194 16.27 -16.00 12.15
N PHE A 195 16.64 -17.11 11.48
CA PHE A 195 17.54 -18.12 12.05
C PHE A 195 19.02 -17.73 11.94
N GLN A 196 19.34 -16.52 11.46
CA GLN A 196 20.72 -16.01 11.34
C GLN A 196 21.65 -16.91 10.52
N ILE A 197 21.08 -17.65 9.55
CA ILE A 197 21.85 -18.42 8.57
C ILE A 197 22.49 -17.45 7.56
N ALA A 198 21.87 -16.29 7.36
CA ALA A 198 22.43 -15.19 6.56
C ALA A 198 23.69 -14.59 7.22
N PRO A 199 24.70 -14.19 6.44
CA PRO A 199 25.92 -13.61 6.99
C PRO A 199 25.58 -12.32 7.75
N TYR A 200 26.16 -12.17 8.94
CA TYR A 200 26.03 -10.99 9.82
C TYR A 200 26.40 -9.66 9.15
N TRP A 201 27.10 -9.70 8.01
CA TRP A 201 27.42 -8.53 7.20
C TRP A 201 26.24 -8.01 6.37
N LEU A 202 25.07 -8.66 6.29
CA LEU A 202 23.98 -8.20 5.43
C LEU A 202 22.94 -7.31 6.12
N LEU A 203 22.57 -7.61 7.37
CA LEU A 203 21.47 -6.98 8.11
C LEU A 203 21.83 -6.73 9.58
N ASP A 204 21.38 -5.60 10.13
CA ASP A 204 21.69 -5.11 11.50
C ASP A 204 20.67 -5.61 12.56
N PHE A 205 19.96 -6.72 12.31
CA PHE A 205 18.89 -7.21 13.19
C PHE A 205 19.35 -8.36 14.11
N GLY A 206 19.22 -8.17 15.42
CA GLY A 206 19.63 -9.14 16.44
C GLY A 206 18.50 -10.00 17.01
N PHE A 207 18.07 -11.07 16.34
CA PHE A 207 17.02 -11.99 16.87
C PHE A 207 17.49 -12.95 17.98
N GLY A 208 18.49 -12.57 18.78
CA GLY A 208 19.05 -13.44 19.83
C GLY A 208 18.07 -13.75 20.96
N SER A 209 17.08 -12.88 21.17
CA SER A 209 16.10 -12.96 22.26
C SER A 209 14.86 -13.82 21.94
N LEU A 210 14.66 -14.18 20.67
CA LEU A 210 13.49 -14.95 20.21
C LEU A 210 13.72 -16.45 20.34
N ASP A 211 12.77 -17.14 20.97
CA ASP A 211 12.69 -18.59 20.95
C ASP A 211 12.47 -19.12 19.51
N GLY A 212 12.86 -20.37 19.24
CA GLY A 212 12.80 -20.98 17.90
C GLY A 212 11.39 -20.96 17.30
N LEU A 213 10.35 -21.11 18.13
CA LEU A 213 8.95 -21.04 17.74
C LEU A 213 8.53 -19.61 17.36
N GLY A 214 9.05 -18.61 18.08
CA GLY A 214 8.85 -17.20 17.74
C GLY A 214 9.52 -16.83 16.43
N LYS A 215 10.75 -17.32 16.19
CA LYS A 215 11.47 -17.16 14.93
C LYS A 215 10.69 -17.71 13.74
N PHE A 216 10.14 -18.91 13.90
CA PHE A 216 9.29 -19.54 12.90
C PHE A 216 8.01 -18.72 12.63
N SER A 217 7.34 -18.24 13.68
CA SER A 217 6.12 -17.42 13.54
C SER A 217 6.38 -16.12 12.75
N VAL A 218 7.48 -15.43 13.04
CA VAL A 218 7.89 -14.23 12.30
C VAL A 218 8.16 -14.57 10.82
N ALA A 219 8.84 -15.67 10.53
CA ALA A 219 9.10 -16.09 9.14
C ALA A 219 7.79 -16.41 8.38
N VAL A 220 6.83 -17.10 9.01
CA VAL A 220 5.50 -17.35 8.42
C VAL A 220 4.81 -16.03 8.10
N PHE A 221 4.84 -15.07 9.04
CA PHE A 221 4.24 -13.76 8.84
C PHE A 221 4.90 -12.98 7.70
N MET A 222 6.23 -13.06 7.56
CA MET A 222 6.97 -12.46 6.44
C MET A 222 6.54 -13.03 5.09
N GLY A 223 6.37 -14.36 5.00
CA GLY A 223 5.88 -15.03 3.80
C GLY A 223 4.45 -14.60 3.44
N CYS A 224 3.55 -14.50 4.43
CA CYS A 224 2.20 -13.99 4.22
C CYS A 224 2.21 -12.54 3.70
N ILE A 225 3.00 -11.66 4.30
CA ILE A 225 3.16 -10.27 3.85
C ILE A 225 3.67 -10.24 2.40
N ALA A 226 4.71 -11.01 2.08
CA ALA A 226 5.27 -11.07 0.74
C ALA A 226 4.24 -11.53 -0.30
N GLY A 227 3.49 -12.59 0.01
CA GLY A 227 2.44 -13.08 -0.89
C GLY A 227 1.34 -12.05 -1.09
N PHE A 228 0.78 -11.51 -0.01
CA PHE A 228 -0.38 -10.61 -0.10
C PHE A 228 -0.06 -9.24 -0.67
N LEU A 229 1.17 -8.72 -0.49
CA LEU A 229 1.58 -7.41 -1.02
C LEU A 229 1.85 -7.41 -2.52
N TYR A 230 2.12 -8.57 -3.14
CA TYR A 230 2.43 -8.65 -4.57
C TYR A 230 1.34 -8.04 -5.46
N MET A 231 0.07 -8.35 -5.20
CA MET A 231 -1.05 -7.83 -5.99
C MET A 231 -1.19 -6.30 -5.87
N PRO A 232 -1.31 -5.72 -4.65
CA PRO A 232 -1.22 -4.28 -4.45
C PRO A 232 -0.02 -3.62 -5.13
N ALA A 233 1.18 -4.19 -4.97
CA ALA A 233 2.42 -3.64 -5.53
C ALA A 233 2.39 -3.64 -7.06
N SER A 234 1.83 -4.68 -7.70
CA SER A 234 1.70 -4.75 -9.15
C SER A 234 0.76 -3.69 -9.73
N ARG A 235 -0.34 -3.39 -9.03
CA ARG A 235 -1.27 -2.33 -9.41
C ARG A 235 -0.68 -0.96 -9.18
N ASN A 236 0.07 -0.78 -8.10
CA ASN A 236 0.78 0.47 -7.82
C ASN A 236 1.86 0.73 -8.87
N ALA A 237 2.64 -0.28 -9.26
CA ALA A 237 3.64 -0.17 -10.31
C ALA A 237 3.03 0.21 -11.68
N ARG A 238 1.87 -0.36 -12.02
CA ARG A 238 1.09 0.03 -13.20
C ARG A 238 0.65 1.50 -13.16
N ALA A 239 0.04 1.90 -12.05
CA ALA A 239 -0.41 3.28 -11.84
C ALA A 239 0.76 4.27 -11.92
N PHE A 240 1.91 3.93 -11.31
CA PHE A 240 3.13 4.71 -11.39
C PHE A 240 3.67 4.80 -12.81
N TRP A 241 3.73 3.69 -13.55
CA TRP A 241 4.19 3.68 -14.93
C TRP A 241 3.33 4.58 -15.82
N LEU A 242 2.00 4.49 -15.71
CA LEU A 242 1.07 5.34 -16.47
C LEU A 242 1.21 6.83 -16.15
N GLY A 243 1.44 7.16 -14.87
CA GLY A 243 1.64 8.55 -14.44
C GLY A 243 2.99 9.15 -14.82
N THR A 244 3.99 8.31 -15.10
CA THR A 244 5.39 8.75 -15.32
C THR A 244 5.91 8.54 -16.72
N ASP A 245 5.35 7.62 -17.51
CA ASP A 245 5.87 7.22 -18.82
C ASP A 245 4.81 7.47 -19.91
N GLN A 246 4.56 8.76 -20.18
CA GLN A 246 3.52 9.23 -21.13
C GLN A 246 4.06 9.45 -22.55
N ILE A 247 5.30 9.03 -22.81
CA ILE A 247 6.10 9.46 -23.97
C ILE A 247 5.47 9.01 -25.31
N ARG A 248 4.57 8.02 -25.32
CA ARG A 248 3.94 7.49 -26.54
C ARG A 248 2.48 7.90 -26.76
N CYS A 249 1.79 8.41 -25.74
CA CYS A 249 0.38 8.79 -25.82
C CYS A 249 0.23 10.20 -25.27
N ASN A 250 0.35 11.21 -26.13
CA ASN A 250 0.14 12.62 -25.79
C ASN A 250 -1.36 12.92 -25.61
N LEU A 251 -2.01 12.18 -24.70
CA LEU A 251 -3.37 12.44 -24.27
C LEU A 251 -3.31 13.36 -23.06
N SER A 252 -3.60 14.64 -23.30
CA SER A 252 -3.75 15.66 -22.25
C SER A 252 -4.77 15.26 -21.17
N ILE A 253 -5.67 14.33 -21.47
CA ILE A 253 -6.68 13.83 -20.54
C ILE A 253 -6.15 12.78 -19.55
N ILE A 254 -5.05 12.11 -19.89
CA ILE A 254 -4.34 11.12 -19.04
C ILE A 254 -3.14 11.78 -18.33
N SER A 255 -2.74 12.98 -18.77
CA SER A 255 -1.56 13.65 -18.24
C SER A 255 -1.68 13.94 -16.75
N CYS A 256 -0.66 13.50 -16.02
CA CYS A 256 -0.53 13.78 -14.60
C CYS A 256 0.07 15.18 -14.46
N GLY A 257 -0.54 16.06 -13.66
CA GLY A 257 0.05 17.37 -13.38
C GLY A 257 1.47 17.23 -12.84
N TRP A 258 2.34 18.21 -13.11
CA TRP A 258 3.76 18.14 -12.75
C TRP A 258 4.00 17.83 -11.26
N ILE A 259 3.20 18.43 -10.37
CA ILE A 259 3.24 18.20 -8.92
C ILE A 259 3.00 16.72 -8.58
N ALA A 260 1.94 16.12 -9.14
CA ALA A 260 1.60 14.74 -8.88
C ALA A 260 2.66 13.78 -9.44
N ARG A 261 3.26 14.10 -10.60
CA ARG A 261 4.38 13.33 -11.15
C ARG A 261 5.63 13.39 -10.27
N MET A 262 5.99 14.59 -9.78
CA MET A 262 7.10 14.76 -8.85
C MET A 262 6.87 13.99 -7.55
N LEU A 263 5.65 14.03 -7.03
CA LEU A 263 5.25 13.29 -5.84
C LEU A 263 5.36 11.76 -6.03
N LEU A 264 4.96 11.24 -7.20
CA LEU A 264 5.13 9.83 -7.53
C LEU A 264 6.62 9.42 -7.55
N TYR A 265 7.47 10.19 -8.24
CA TYR A 265 8.92 9.91 -8.29
C TYR A 265 9.56 9.99 -6.91
N ALA A 266 9.24 11.02 -6.14
CA ALA A 266 9.74 11.19 -4.77
C ALA A 266 9.36 9.99 -3.91
N ASN A 267 8.11 9.53 -3.98
CA ASN A 267 7.65 8.37 -3.23
C ASN A 267 8.40 7.08 -3.59
N TYR A 268 8.56 6.81 -4.88
CA TYR A 268 9.30 5.64 -5.35
C TYR A 268 10.76 5.68 -4.90
N LEU A 269 11.46 6.79 -5.17
CA LEU A 269 12.87 6.96 -4.82
C LEU A 269 13.08 6.83 -3.30
N PHE A 270 12.22 7.48 -2.52
CA PHE A 270 12.33 7.50 -1.07
C PHE A 270 12.01 6.13 -0.45
N THR A 271 11.05 5.38 -1.01
CA THR A 271 10.76 4.01 -0.57
C THR A 271 11.96 3.09 -0.84
N VAL A 272 12.55 3.16 -2.04
CA VAL A 272 13.75 2.37 -2.38
C VAL A 272 14.90 2.75 -1.45
N PHE A 273 15.17 4.04 -1.29
CA PHE A 273 16.20 4.55 -0.37
C PHE A 273 15.99 4.04 1.06
N THR A 274 14.77 4.15 1.59
CA THR A 274 14.43 3.69 2.94
C THR A 274 14.65 2.19 3.10
N SER A 275 14.36 1.38 2.07
CA SER A 275 14.60 -0.07 2.11
C SER A 275 16.09 -0.43 2.18
N LEU A 276 16.95 0.37 1.55
CA LEU A 276 18.41 0.15 1.48
C LEU A 276 19.14 0.56 2.76
N LEU A 277 18.62 1.53 3.53
CA LEU A 277 19.25 2.03 4.77
C LEU A 277 19.51 0.96 5.85
N TRP A 278 18.81 -0.16 5.77
CA TRP A 278 18.90 -1.28 6.71
C TRP A 278 19.85 -2.38 6.25
N ILE A 279 20.41 -2.25 5.04
CA ILE A 279 21.39 -3.17 4.47
C ILE A 279 22.78 -2.63 4.83
N ASN A 280 23.59 -3.42 5.53
CA ASN A 280 24.84 -2.96 6.14
C ASN A 280 25.83 -2.29 5.17
N PRO A 281 26.12 -2.78 3.96
CA PRO A 281 27.02 -2.05 3.04
C PRO A 281 26.55 -0.64 2.71
N PHE A 282 25.22 -0.40 2.68
CA PHE A 282 24.68 0.94 2.45
C PHE A 282 24.69 1.79 3.71
N ALA A 283 24.46 1.17 4.87
CA ALA A 283 24.58 1.83 6.17
C ALA A 283 26.02 2.24 6.47
N ASP A 284 27.00 1.38 6.17
CA ASP A 284 28.42 1.61 6.38
C ASP A 284 28.94 2.81 5.58
N ILE A 285 28.41 3.05 4.37
CA ILE A 285 28.70 4.24 3.55
C ILE A 285 28.34 5.54 4.31
N LEU A 286 27.30 5.48 5.15
CA LEU A 286 26.77 6.64 5.87
C LEU A 286 27.40 6.85 7.25
N VAL A 287 27.97 5.81 7.84
CA VAL A 287 28.53 5.82 9.20
C VAL A 287 29.98 6.31 9.18
N ASN A 288 30.27 7.27 10.04
CA ASN A 288 31.65 7.73 10.22
C ASN A 288 32.44 6.82 11.17
N LYS A 289 33.24 5.92 10.58
CA LYS A 289 34.13 5.00 11.31
C LYS A 289 35.24 5.71 12.10
N ASN A 290 35.51 7.00 11.83
CA ASN A 290 36.57 7.76 12.52
C ASN A 290 36.16 8.29 13.91
N ILE A 291 34.86 8.31 14.26
CA ILE A 291 34.37 8.86 15.53
C ILE A 291 34.53 7.84 16.68
N ASP A 292 34.25 6.56 16.41
CA ASP A 292 34.31 5.50 17.42
C ASP A 292 35.75 4.99 17.68
N GLY A 293 36.68 5.20 16.74
CA GLY A 293 38.07 4.74 16.83
C GLY A 293 39.02 5.58 17.71
N ARG A 294 38.57 6.66 18.34
CA ARG A 294 39.45 7.52 19.17
C ARG A 294 39.80 6.91 20.53
N LYS A 295 39.26 5.74 20.88
CA LYS A 295 39.63 4.96 22.07
C LYS A 295 40.19 3.59 21.67
N GLY A 296 41.42 3.59 21.15
CA GLY A 296 42.32 2.44 21.21
C GLY A 296 42.32 1.51 20.00
N SER A 297 43.25 1.73 19.06
CA SER A 297 44.26 0.74 18.69
C SER A 297 45.11 1.28 17.53
N GLN A 298 46.40 1.50 17.79
CA GLN A 298 47.44 1.43 16.75
C GLN A 298 47.46 0.01 16.20
N PHE A 299 47.17 -0.20 14.92
CA PHE A 299 47.72 -1.35 14.19
C PHE A 299 47.89 -1.02 12.69
N ASN A 300 49.03 -1.45 12.17
CA ASN A 300 49.62 -1.10 10.88
C ASN A 300 48.90 -1.74 9.67
N GLY A 301 49.01 -1.09 8.49
CA GLY A 301 49.30 -1.79 7.24
C GLY A 301 48.25 -1.78 6.11
N THR A 302 48.32 -0.78 5.23
CA THR A 302 48.30 -0.91 3.75
C THR A 302 47.07 -1.45 2.98
N VAL A 303 45.85 -1.47 3.55
CA VAL A 303 44.58 -1.67 2.77
C VAL A 303 43.57 -0.52 3.00
N ILE A 304 44.06 0.66 3.39
CA ILE A 304 43.24 1.67 4.10
C ILE A 304 42.55 2.69 3.18
N ASP A 305 43.02 2.90 1.94
CA ASP A 305 42.61 4.11 1.19
C ASP A 305 41.23 4.01 0.50
N ALA A 306 40.76 2.81 0.15
CA ALA A 306 39.40 2.64 -0.38
C ALA A 306 38.33 2.63 0.74
N GLU A 307 38.65 2.06 1.91
CA GLU A 307 37.76 2.06 3.08
C GLU A 307 37.66 3.44 3.74
N LYS A 308 38.70 4.29 3.61
CA LYS A 308 38.69 5.67 4.11
C LYS A 308 37.72 6.60 3.38
N LEU A 309 37.38 6.33 2.12
CA LEU A 309 36.40 7.13 1.37
C LEU A 309 34.94 6.74 1.66
N VAL A 310 34.73 5.53 2.19
CA VAL A 310 33.40 4.91 2.37
C VAL A 310 32.79 5.21 3.75
N GLY A 311 33.21 6.28 4.43
CA GLY A 311 32.69 6.63 5.77
C GLY A 311 32.55 8.12 6.04
N ASN A 312 32.50 8.97 5.01
CA ASN A 312 32.61 10.43 5.18
C ASN A 312 31.27 11.18 5.35
N MET A 313 30.11 10.50 5.41
CA MET A 313 28.82 11.19 5.60
C MET A 313 28.50 11.57 7.05
N GLY A 314 29.38 11.29 8.02
CA GLY A 314 29.43 12.03 9.28
C GLY A 314 28.37 11.68 10.33
N LEU A 315 27.44 10.74 10.09
CA LEU A 315 26.48 10.33 11.12
C LEU A 315 27.12 9.38 12.14
N SER A 316 26.80 9.62 13.42
CA SER A 316 27.05 8.66 14.49
C SER A 316 26.07 7.48 14.38
N ARG A 317 26.40 6.31 14.95
CA ARG A 317 25.54 5.13 14.88
C ARG A 317 24.15 5.35 15.49
N SER A 318 24.07 6.12 16.58
CA SER A 318 22.81 6.46 17.24
C SER A 318 21.97 7.47 16.45
N ASP A 319 22.61 8.39 15.73
CA ASP A 319 21.92 9.33 14.85
C ASP A 319 21.45 8.64 13.56
N LEU A 320 22.18 7.63 13.07
CA LEU A 320 21.76 6.79 11.96
C LEU A 320 20.48 6.02 12.31
N ASP A 321 20.38 5.44 13.51
CA ASP A 321 19.18 4.70 13.92
C ASP A 321 17.95 5.61 14.03
N LYS A 322 18.12 6.83 14.56
CA LYS A 322 17.07 7.86 14.52
C LYS A 322 16.70 8.23 13.09
N PHE A 323 17.69 8.41 12.23
CA PHE A 323 17.49 8.74 10.82
C PHE A 323 16.71 7.64 10.09
N ARG A 324 17.05 6.36 10.30
CA ARG A 324 16.34 5.20 9.78
C ARG A 324 14.86 5.20 10.18
N LEU A 325 14.56 5.51 11.44
CA LEU A 325 13.17 5.63 11.94
C LEU A 325 12.41 6.79 11.28
N TRP A 326 13.06 7.94 11.13
CA TRP A 326 12.50 9.08 10.40
C TRP A 326 12.23 8.75 8.93
N CYS A 327 13.12 8.02 8.27
CA CYS A 327 12.90 7.56 6.89
C CYS A 327 11.70 6.60 6.79
N LEU A 328 11.52 5.67 7.72
CA LEU A 328 10.32 4.81 7.75
C LEU A 328 9.04 5.64 7.93
N LEU A 329 9.06 6.63 8.83
CA LEU A 329 7.92 7.52 9.09
C LEU A 329 7.56 8.34 7.84
N VAL A 330 8.56 9.00 7.26
CA VAL A 330 8.37 9.84 6.06
C VAL A 330 7.93 8.98 4.87
N SER A 331 8.44 7.75 4.73
CA SER A 331 8.04 6.85 3.65
C SER A 331 6.57 6.44 3.78
N GLY A 332 6.12 6.09 4.99
CA GLY A 332 4.71 5.77 5.25
C GLY A 332 3.77 6.96 4.96
N ILE A 333 4.12 8.16 5.43
CA ILE A 333 3.34 9.39 5.19
C ILE A 333 3.31 9.72 3.69
N LEU A 334 4.46 9.67 3.03
CA LEU A 334 4.58 10.00 1.61
C LEU A 334 3.73 9.07 0.76
N GLN A 335 3.72 7.76 1.06
CA GLN A 335 2.84 6.79 0.41
C GLN A 335 1.35 7.14 0.59
N ILE A 336 0.92 7.56 1.79
CA ILE A 336 -0.47 8.02 2.02
C ILE A 336 -0.79 9.28 1.21
N VAL A 337 0.12 10.25 1.16
CA VAL A 337 -0.07 11.49 0.35
C VAL A 337 -0.16 11.15 -1.14
N THR A 338 0.60 10.16 -1.60
CA THR A 338 0.56 9.69 -3.00
C THR A 338 -0.65 8.82 -3.34
N LEU A 339 -1.48 8.46 -2.37
CA LEU A 339 -2.64 7.60 -2.58
C LEU A 339 -3.58 8.19 -3.64
N ARG A 340 -3.90 9.48 -3.51
CA ARG A 340 -4.83 10.17 -4.43
C ARG A 340 -4.34 10.16 -5.89
N PRO A 341 -3.11 10.59 -6.23
CA PRO A 341 -2.63 10.50 -7.61
C PRO A 341 -2.51 9.06 -8.11
N ASN A 342 -2.10 8.09 -7.26
CA ASN A 342 -2.06 6.67 -7.65
C ASN A 342 -3.44 6.12 -8.03
N VAL A 343 -4.47 6.45 -7.25
CA VAL A 343 -5.86 6.05 -7.53
C VAL A 343 -6.39 6.72 -8.80
N GLN A 344 -6.04 7.98 -9.05
CA GLN A 344 -6.40 8.63 -10.31
C GLN A 344 -5.73 7.94 -11.50
N MET A 345 -4.45 7.56 -11.40
CA MET A 345 -3.77 6.82 -12.47
C MET A 345 -4.38 5.44 -12.69
N PHE A 346 -4.81 4.76 -11.62
CA PHE A 346 -5.56 3.51 -11.76
C PHE A 346 -6.86 3.70 -12.55
N LEU A 347 -7.63 4.77 -12.30
CA LEU A 347 -8.83 5.07 -13.08
C LEU A 347 -8.50 5.42 -14.55
N ASN A 348 -7.40 6.14 -14.77
CA ASN A 348 -6.94 6.49 -16.10
C ASN A 348 -6.50 5.25 -16.92
N GLU A 349 -6.11 4.15 -16.27
CA GLU A 349 -5.77 2.89 -16.94
C GLU A 349 -6.95 2.36 -17.78
N ALA A 350 -8.17 2.45 -17.24
CA ALA A 350 -9.36 2.04 -17.98
C ALA A 350 -9.60 2.91 -19.22
N MET A 351 -9.36 4.21 -19.10
CA MET A 351 -9.45 5.14 -20.22
C MET A 351 -8.39 4.88 -21.29
N LEU A 352 -7.15 4.61 -20.88
CA LEU A 352 -6.08 4.27 -21.82
C LEU A 352 -6.41 2.99 -22.59
N CYS A 353 -6.93 1.97 -21.90
CA CYS A 353 -7.33 0.71 -22.54
C CYS A 353 -8.48 0.92 -23.53
N TRP A 354 -9.45 1.75 -23.17
CA TRP A 354 -10.52 2.18 -24.09
C TRP A 354 -9.95 2.88 -25.32
N TYR A 355 -9.06 3.86 -25.15
CA TYR A 355 -8.42 4.60 -26.24
C TYR A 355 -7.58 3.69 -27.14
N GLN A 356 -6.74 2.83 -26.56
CA GLN A 356 -5.93 1.88 -27.31
C GLN A 356 -6.80 0.96 -28.16
N ARG A 357 -7.91 0.44 -27.61
CA ARG A 357 -8.79 -0.46 -28.37
C ARG A 357 -9.57 0.25 -29.46
N LEU A 358 -9.98 1.49 -29.23
CA LEU A 358 -10.63 2.34 -30.22
C LEU A 358 -9.74 2.53 -31.46
N HIS A 359 -8.42 2.70 -31.25
CA HIS A 359 -7.49 3.03 -32.34
C HIS A 359 -6.61 1.85 -32.81
N ALA A 360 -6.55 0.72 -32.10
CA ALA A 360 -5.68 -0.41 -32.46
C ALA A 360 -6.27 -1.34 -33.53
N SER A 361 -7.58 -1.26 -33.81
CA SER A 361 -8.22 -2.18 -34.73
C SER A 361 -9.26 -1.50 -35.60
N LYS A 362 -9.48 -2.04 -36.80
CA LYS A 362 -10.55 -1.59 -37.72
C LYS A 362 -11.95 -1.84 -37.14
N PHE A 363 -12.07 -2.75 -36.18
CA PHE A 363 -13.32 -3.13 -35.51
C PHE A 363 -13.11 -3.17 -33.98
N PRO A 364 -13.28 -2.04 -33.28
CA PRO A 364 -13.03 -1.97 -31.85
C PRO A 364 -14.07 -2.75 -31.05
N ASP A 365 -13.60 -3.63 -30.17
CA ASP A 365 -14.44 -4.30 -29.17
C ASP A 365 -14.73 -3.35 -28.00
N LEU A 366 -15.79 -2.55 -28.18
CA LEU A 366 -16.23 -1.58 -27.18
C LEU A 366 -16.86 -2.25 -25.95
N ASP A 367 -17.43 -3.45 -26.07
CA ASP A 367 -18.08 -4.16 -24.97
C ASP A 367 -17.07 -4.55 -23.88
N TYR A 368 -15.90 -5.04 -24.28
CA TYR A 368 -14.82 -5.28 -23.33
C TYR A 368 -14.36 -3.98 -22.65
N SER A 369 -14.21 -2.90 -23.41
CA SER A 369 -13.74 -1.62 -22.87
C SER A 369 -14.74 -1.04 -21.85
N ARG A 370 -16.04 -1.17 -22.14
CA ARG A 370 -17.14 -0.83 -21.24
C ARG A 370 -17.09 -1.65 -19.97
N ALA A 371 -16.92 -2.97 -20.08
CA ALA A 371 -16.78 -3.85 -18.93
C ALA A 371 -15.55 -3.49 -18.08
N LYS A 372 -14.42 -3.14 -18.69
CA LYS A 372 -13.19 -2.76 -17.98
C LYS A 372 -13.36 -1.43 -17.23
N VAL A 373 -13.96 -0.42 -17.86
CA VAL A 373 -14.28 0.87 -17.22
C VAL A 373 -15.23 0.69 -16.04
N PHE A 374 -16.28 -0.11 -16.23
CA PHE A 374 -17.22 -0.44 -15.14
C PHE A 374 -16.49 -1.13 -13.98
N LEU A 375 -15.63 -2.10 -14.25
CA LEU A 375 -14.89 -2.85 -13.24
C LEU A 375 -13.95 -1.95 -12.41
N HIS A 376 -13.22 -1.05 -13.07
CA HIS A 376 -12.33 -0.09 -12.39
C HIS A 376 -13.10 0.87 -11.48
N ASN A 377 -14.29 1.28 -11.92
CA ASN A 377 -15.15 2.14 -11.13
C ASN A 377 -15.78 1.38 -9.94
N HIS A 378 -16.22 0.14 -10.16
CA HIS A 378 -16.85 -0.71 -9.14
C HIS A 378 -15.87 -1.10 -8.02
N TYR A 379 -14.64 -1.47 -8.37
CA TYR A 379 -13.59 -1.90 -7.43
C TYR A 379 -12.65 -0.78 -6.98
N LEU A 380 -13.01 0.49 -7.18
CA LEU A 380 -12.21 1.65 -6.77
C LEU A 380 -11.77 1.56 -5.30
N CYS A 381 -12.71 1.43 -4.36
CA CYS A 381 -12.39 1.44 -2.93
C CYS A 381 -11.56 0.22 -2.50
N LEU A 382 -11.65 -0.91 -3.22
CA LEU A 382 -10.78 -2.05 -3.01
C LEU A 382 -9.33 -1.68 -3.35
N VAL A 383 -9.09 -0.99 -4.47
CA VAL A 383 -7.74 -0.54 -4.85
C VAL A 383 -7.21 0.51 -3.88
N VAL A 384 -8.06 1.43 -3.42
CA VAL A 384 -7.70 2.40 -2.39
C VAL A 384 -7.21 1.67 -1.12
N LEU A 385 -7.94 0.63 -0.69
CA LEU A 385 -7.52 -0.19 0.45
C LEU A 385 -6.19 -0.90 0.21
N GLN A 386 -5.94 -1.41 -0.99
CA GLN A 386 -4.68 -2.06 -1.34
C GLN A 386 -3.48 -1.12 -1.29
N PHE A 387 -3.64 0.13 -1.71
CA PHE A 387 -2.58 1.13 -1.68
C PHE A 387 -2.39 1.73 -0.27
N PHE A 388 -3.45 1.77 0.53
CA PHE A 388 -3.42 2.35 1.87
C PHE A 388 -2.93 1.37 2.96
N ALA A 389 -3.20 0.08 2.80
CA ALA A 389 -2.88 -0.91 3.82
C ALA A 389 -1.37 -1.10 4.09
N PRO A 390 -0.47 -1.16 3.08
CA PRO A 390 0.97 -1.26 3.30
C PRO A 390 1.56 -0.09 4.12
N PRO A 391 1.35 1.20 3.77
CA PRO A 391 1.88 2.30 4.56
C PRO A 391 1.25 2.37 5.96
N ALA A 392 -0.01 1.97 6.10
CA ALA A 392 -0.65 1.88 7.41
C ALA A 392 0.00 0.83 8.31
N LEU A 393 0.36 -0.35 7.78
CA LEU A 393 1.12 -1.35 8.52
C LEU A 393 2.48 -0.80 8.97
N VAL A 394 3.21 -0.14 8.07
CA VAL A 394 4.52 0.46 8.39
C VAL A 394 4.40 1.46 9.54
N LEU A 395 3.42 2.36 9.49
CA LEU A 395 3.23 3.38 10.54
C LEU A 395 2.82 2.76 11.88
N LEU A 396 1.98 1.73 11.89
CA LEU A 396 1.57 1.07 13.14
C LEU A 396 2.71 0.26 13.75
N PHE A 397 3.47 -0.49 12.95
CA PHE A 397 4.64 -1.22 13.44
C PHE A 397 5.73 -0.27 13.95
N LEU A 398 5.95 0.85 13.25
CA LEU A 398 6.88 1.89 13.69
C LEU A 398 6.43 2.49 15.03
N GLY A 399 5.15 2.86 15.17
CA GLY A 399 4.62 3.39 16.43
C GLY A 399 4.67 2.39 17.59
N LEU A 400 4.40 1.11 17.31
CA LEU A 400 4.56 0.03 18.31
C LEU A 400 6.02 -0.15 18.74
N SER A 401 6.98 -0.01 17.81
CA SER A 401 8.40 -0.15 18.13
C SER A 401 8.92 0.93 19.10
N GLN A 402 8.31 2.11 19.10
CA GLN A 402 8.71 3.23 19.96
C GLN A 402 8.23 3.07 21.42
N ILE A 403 7.12 2.38 21.65
CA ILE A 403 6.54 2.22 22.99
C ILE A 403 7.06 0.96 23.70
N ALA A 404 7.53 -0.02 22.93
CA ALA A 404 7.92 -1.34 23.42
C ALA A 404 9.31 -1.40 24.09
N ASP A 405 9.88 -0.28 24.57
CA ASP A 405 11.18 -0.28 25.27
C ASP A 405 11.18 -1.20 26.52
N ASN A 406 10.02 -1.43 27.15
CA ASN A 406 9.88 -2.37 28.27
C ASN A 406 9.80 -3.85 27.85
N PHE A 407 9.55 -4.12 26.57
CA PHE A 407 9.45 -5.46 25.98
C PHE A 407 10.39 -5.54 24.76
N GLY A 408 11.70 -5.46 24.97
CA GLY A 408 12.71 -5.34 23.89
C GLY A 408 12.50 -6.28 22.69
N LEU A 409 11.96 -7.49 22.94
CA LEU A 409 11.48 -8.44 21.92
C LEU A 409 10.48 -7.87 20.90
N VAL A 410 9.49 -7.11 21.36
CA VAL A 410 8.43 -6.54 20.51
C VAL A 410 8.97 -5.39 19.66
N LYS A 411 9.96 -4.64 20.17
CA LYS A 411 10.57 -3.52 19.48
C LYS A 411 11.31 -3.95 18.22
N GLU A 412 12.24 -4.90 18.37
CA GLU A 412 13.07 -5.38 17.25
C GLU A 412 12.21 -6.06 16.17
N VAL A 413 11.24 -6.88 16.58
CA VAL A 413 10.33 -7.56 15.65
C VAL A 413 9.44 -6.57 14.91
N ALA A 414 8.83 -5.61 15.62
CA ALA A 414 7.94 -4.63 14.99
C ALA A 414 8.71 -3.79 13.96
N LEU A 415 9.90 -3.32 14.32
CA LEU A 415 10.74 -2.54 13.43
C LEU A 415 11.17 -3.35 12.20
N PHE A 416 11.61 -4.60 12.42
CA PHE A 416 12.01 -5.49 11.34
C PHE A 416 10.86 -5.75 10.36
N VAL A 417 9.66 -6.00 10.86
CA VAL A 417 8.47 -6.21 10.02
C VAL A 417 8.10 -4.93 9.27
N ALA A 418 8.22 -3.75 9.89
CA ALA A 418 8.00 -2.47 9.21
C ALA A 418 8.96 -2.30 8.03
N TRP A 419 10.25 -2.56 8.24
CA TRP A 419 11.24 -2.56 7.17
C TRP A 419 10.93 -3.61 6.09
N TRP A 420 10.56 -4.84 6.48
CA TRP A 420 10.23 -5.92 5.55
C TRP A 420 9.09 -5.53 4.60
N VAL A 421 8.03 -4.89 5.12
CA VAL A 421 6.92 -4.37 4.30
C VAL A 421 7.44 -3.38 3.25
N VAL A 422 8.30 -2.43 3.64
CA VAL A 422 8.88 -1.44 2.72
C VAL A 422 9.80 -2.09 1.69
N LEU A 423 10.64 -3.04 2.11
CA LEU A 423 11.55 -3.77 1.24
C LEU A 423 10.81 -4.58 0.18
N VAL A 424 9.85 -5.40 0.59
CA VAL A 424 9.03 -6.21 -0.31
C VAL A 424 8.27 -5.32 -1.30
N TRP A 425 7.68 -4.23 -0.80
CA TRP A 425 6.99 -3.25 -1.64
C TRP A 425 7.92 -2.63 -2.68
N ALA A 426 9.12 -2.18 -2.27
CA ALA A 426 10.13 -1.62 -3.17
C ALA A 426 10.56 -2.66 -4.23
N MET A 427 10.92 -3.88 -3.81
CA MET A 427 11.37 -4.94 -4.71
C MET A 427 10.33 -5.30 -5.77
N PHE A 428 9.07 -5.49 -5.38
CA PHE A 428 8.01 -5.80 -6.34
C PHE A 428 7.71 -4.64 -7.27
N THR A 429 7.61 -3.41 -6.74
CA THR A 429 7.34 -2.24 -7.58
C THR A 429 8.47 -2.00 -8.58
N SER A 430 9.73 -2.09 -8.16
CA SER A 430 10.91 -1.97 -9.03
C SER A 430 10.97 -3.06 -10.09
N THR A 431 10.77 -4.33 -9.72
CA THR A 431 10.80 -5.46 -10.66
C THR A 431 9.74 -5.32 -11.73
N ILE A 432 8.51 -5.00 -11.33
CA ILE A 432 7.38 -4.86 -12.26
C ILE A 432 7.57 -3.64 -13.16
N LEU A 433 8.07 -2.53 -12.62
CA LEU A 433 8.38 -1.35 -13.42
C LEU A 433 9.48 -1.63 -14.47
N ALA A 434 10.51 -2.40 -14.10
CA ALA A 434 11.54 -2.83 -15.04
C ALA A 434 10.97 -3.70 -16.17
N LEU A 435 10.04 -4.60 -15.85
CA LEU A 435 9.36 -5.45 -16.85
C LEU A 435 8.47 -4.63 -17.80
N TYR A 436 7.75 -3.61 -17.30
CA TYR A 436 6.98 -2.69 -18.15
C TYR A 436 7.90 -1.87 -19.07
N ARG A 437 9.00 -1.33 -18.55
CA ARG A 437 9.95 -0.53 -19.35
C ARG A 437 10.69 -1.35 -20.40
N ARG A 438 10.94 -2.63 -20.14
CA ARG A 438 11.51 -3.57 -21.11
C ARG A 438 10.49 -4.10 -22.12
N GLY A 439 9.21 -3.72 -22.01
CA GLY A 439 8.15 -4.17 -22.90
C GLY A 439 7.78 -5.65 -22.75
N ILE A 440 8.15 -6.30 -21.64
CA ILE A 440 7.78 -7.70 -21.37
C ILE A 440 6.32 -7.78 -20.89
N LEU A 441 5.89 -6.79 -20.11
CA LEU A 441 4.50 -6.63 -19.69
C LEU A 441 3.80 -5.58 -20.54
N TYR A 442 2.61 -5.91 -21.06
CA TYR A 442 1.78 -5.00 -21.83
C TYR A 442 0.47 -4.69 -21.07
N LEU A 443 0.04 -3.42 -21.11
CA LEU A 443 -1.32 -3.06 -20.73
C LEU A 443 -2.30 -3.67 -21.76
N SER A 444 -3.27 -4.48 -21.30
CA SER A 444 -4.27 -5.17 -22.13
C SER A 444 -5.70 -4.84 -21.75
#